data_AF-A0AA47HZW9-F1
#
_entry.id   AF-A0AA47HZW9-F1
#
_cell.length_a   1.000
_cell.length_b   1.000
_cell.length_c   1.000
_cell.angle_alpha   90.00
_cell.angle_beta   90.00
_cell.angle_gamma   90.00
#
_symmetry.space_group_name_H-M   'P 1'
#
loop_
_entity.id
_entity.type
_entity.pdbx_description
1 polymer ?
#
loop_
_entity_poly.entity_id
_entity_poly.type
_entity_poly.pdbx_seq_one_letter_code
_entity_poly.pdbx_strand_id
1 'polypeptide(L)' 'MSLQEKPVASPCVSLCALDDDDLCVGCQRSSDEIRRWGLMDNEERRQVLRRCNERARLGGQLM' A
#
# COMPACT_ATOMS: atom_id res chain seq x y z
N MET A 1 22.35 20.51 3.42
CA MET A 1 21.01 20.46 4.03
C MET A 1 20.24 19.34 3.33
N SER A 2 20.23 18.15 3.92
CA SER A 2 19.58 16.97 3.36
C SER A 2 18.06 17.14 3.51
N LEU A 3 17.38 17.51 2.43
CA LEU A 3 15.93 17.36 2.30
C LEU A 3 15.65 15.85 2.14
N GLN A 4 15.87 15.08 3.21
CA GLN A 4 15.42 13.70 3.25
C GLN A 4 13.90 13.75 3.41
N GLU A 5 13.18 13.73 2.28
CA GLU A 5 11.75 13.48 2.27
C GLU A 5 11.48 12.25 3.13
N LYS A 6 10.70 12.43 4.20
CA LYS A 6 10.39 11.36 5.14
C LYS A 6 9.84 10.17 4.35
N PRO A 7 10.42 8.96 4.51
CA PRO A 7 9.94 7.79 3.80
C PRO A 7 8.46 7.62 4.11
N VAL A 8 7.66 7.50 3.06
CA VAL A 8 6.21 7.29 3.18
C VAL A 8 5.98 6.06 4.04
N ALA A 9 5.25 6.23 5.14
CA ALA A 9 4.97 5.16 6.09
C ALA A 9 4.19 4.04 5.39
N SER A 10 4.54 2.79 5.69
CA SER A 10 3.81 1.64 5.16
C SER A 10 2.40 1.64 5.75
N PRO A 11 1.33 1.51 4.94
CA PRO A 11 -0.04 1.33 5.43
C PRO A 11 -0.28 -0.08 6.00
N CYS A 12 0.78 -0.81 6.34
CA CYS A 12 0.67 -2.16 6.88
C CYS A 12 0.09 -2.10 8.29
N VAL A 13 -1.07 -2.71 8.49
CA VAL A 13 -1.72 -2.84 9.80
C VAL A 13 -1.24 -4.11 10.55
N SER A 14 -0.07 -4.64 10.19
CA SER A 14 0.49 -5.91 10.68
C SER A 14 -0.42 -7.13 10.46
N LEU A 15 -1.42 -7.00 9.58
CA LEU A 15 -2.25 -8.09 9.09
C LEU A 15 -1.78 -8.46 7.69
N CYS A 16 -1.16 -9.63 7.54
CA CYS A 16 -0.77 -10.17 6.25
C CYS A 16 -1.75 -11.28 5.88
N ALA A 17 -2.82 -10.91 5.19
CA ALA A 17 -3.81 -11.84 4.66
C ALA A 17 -4.11 -11.40 3.23
N LEU A 18 -3.72 -12.21 2.25
CA LEU A 18 -3.98 -11.99 0.84
C LEU A 18 -5.30 -12.69 0.46
N ASP A 19 -6.08 -12.08 -0.41
CA ASP A 19 -7.22 -12.72 -1.06
C ASP A 19 -6.79 -13.50 -2.32
N ASP A 20 -7.77 -14.05 -3.05
CA ASP A 20 -7.57 -14.77 -4.31
C ASP A 20 -6.99 -13.88 -5.44
N ASP A 21 -7.13 -12.55 -5.33
CA ASP A 21 -6.59 -11.55 -6.26
C ASP A 21 -5.19 -11.04 -5.86
N ASP A 22 -4.52 -11.73 -4.93
CA ASP A 22 -3.19 -11.34 -4.41
C ASP A 22 -3.19 -9.96 -3.73
N LEU A 23 -4.35 -9.49 -3.26
CA LEU A 23 -4.52 -8.24 -2.55
C LEU A 23 -4.63 -8.48 -1.05
N CYS A 24 -3.88 -7.70 -0.28
CA CYS A 24 -3.94 -7.80 1.17
C CYS A 24 -5.29 -7.27 1.67
N VAL A 25 -6.12 -8.10 2.28
CA VAL A 25 -7.43 -7.68 2.78
C VAL A 25 -7.34 -6.59 3.85
N GLY A 26 -6.21 -6.51 4.56
CA GLY A 26 -5.96 -5.50 5.59
C GLY A 26 -5.52 -4.14 5.06
N CYS A 27 -4.50 -4.09 4.19
CA CYS A 27 -3.93 -2.84 3.68
C CYS A 27 -4.24 -2.55 2.21
N GLN A 28 -4.93 -3.47 1.53
CA GLN A 28 -5.40 -3.39 0.14
C GLN A 28 -4.27 -3.21 -0.89
N ARG A 29 -3.06 -3.60 -0.49
CA ARG A 29 -1.86 -3.65 -1.34
C ARG A 29 -1.75 -4.99 -2.03
N SER A 30 -1.28 -4.99 -3.27
CA SER A 30 -0.95 -6.25 -3.94
C SER A 30 0.35 -6.85 -3.41
N SER A 31 0.49 -8.17 -3.53
CA SER A 31 1.72 -8.88 -3.16
C SER A 31 2.94 -8.39 -3.95
N ASP A 32 2.76 -7.93 -5.19
CA ASP A 32 3.81 -7.29 -6.01
C ASP A 32 4.19 -5.89 -5.47
N GLU A 33 3.20 -5.06 -5.10
CA GLU A 33 3.44 -3.75 -4.48
C GLU A 33 4.14 -3.87 -3.12
N ILE A 34 3.86 -4.93 -2.35
CA ILE A 34 4.55 -5.21 -1.08
C ILE A 34 6.01 -5.57 -1.35
N ARG A 35 6.29 -6.43 -2.33
CA ARG A 35 7.66 -6.80 -2.73
C ARG A 35 8.45 -5.59 -3.25
N ARG A 36 7.83 -4.72 -4.04
CA ARG A 36 8.49 -3.54 -4.64
C ARG A 36 8.59 -2.35 -3.69
N TRP A 37 7.91 -2.34 -2.55
CA TRP A 37 7.88 -1.19 -1.63
C TRP A 37 9.26 -0.68 -1.18
N GLY A 38 10.21 -1.60 -0.96
CA GLY A 38 11.59 -1.26 -0.58
C GLY A 38 12.37 -0.58 -1.71
N LEU A 39 11.97 -0.82 -2.96
CA LEU A 39 12.59 -0.30 -4.18
C LEU A 39 11.88 0.97 -4.71
N MET A 40 10.65 1.23 -4.28
CA MET A 40 9.84 2.36 -4.73
C MET A 40 10.27 3.71 -4.15
N ASP A 41 10.14 4.75 -4.96
CA ASP A 41 10.31 6.14 -4.55
C ASP A 41 9.11 6.66 -3.74
N ASN A 42 9.30 7.76 -2.99
CA ASN A 42 8.23 8.36 -2.19
C ASN A 42 6.98 8.75 -3.02
N GLU A 43 7.17 9.14 -4.28
CA GLU A 43 6.08 9.41 -5.23
C GLU A 43 5.27 8.14 -5.50
N GLU A 44 5.94 7.05 -5.87
CA GLU A 44 5.31 5.75 -6.14
C GLU A 44 4.62 5.20 -4.89
N ARG A 45 5.25 5.34 -3.73
CA ARG A 45 4.66 4.93 -2.44
C ARG A 45 3.34 5.65 -2.17
N ARG A 46 3.25 6.96 -2.46
CA ARG A 46 2.01 7.73 -2.36
C ARG A 46 0.96 7.26 -3.37
N GLN A 47 1.37 6.91 -4.59
CA GLN A 47 0.44 6.37 -5.58
C GLN A 47 -0.12 5.01 -5.15
N VAL A 48 0.72 4.11 -4.65
CA VAL A 48 0.28 2.81 -4.11
C VAL A 48 -0.72 3.02 -2.98
N LEU A 49 -0.45 3.92 -2.03
CA LEU A 49 -1.39 4.27 -0.97
C LEU A 49 -2.75 4.74 -1.50
N ARG A 50 -2.76 5.60 -2.53
CA ARG A 50 -4.01 6.06 -3.17
C ARG A 50 -4.76 4.89 -3.80
N ARG A 51 -4.07 4.04 -4.57
CA ARG A 51 -4.66 2.84 -5.18
C ARG A 51 -5.23 1.89 -4.13
N CYS A 52 -4.53 1.69 -3.02
CA CYS A 52 -5.00 0.87 -1.92
C CYS A 52 -6.26 1.44 -1.29
N ASN A 53 -6.33 2.77 -1.12
CA ASN A 53 -7.54 3.43 -0.64
C ASN A 53 -8.71 3.28 -1.62
N GLU A 54 -8.45 3.43 -2.92
CA GLU A 54 -9.44 3.19 -3.98
C GLU A 54 -9.92 1.74 -3.99
N ARG A 55 -9.02 0.76 -3.88
CA ARG A 55 -9.36 -0.67 -3.77
C ARG A 55 -10.16 -0.96 -2.50
N ALA A 56 -9.77 -0.39 -1.37
CA ALA A 56 -10.51 -0.50 -0.11
C ALA A 56 -11.95 0.03 -0.23
N ARG A 57 -12.16 1.11 -0.99
CA ARG A 57 -13.49 1.64 -1.31
C ARG A 57 -14.25 0.73 -2.27
N LEU A 58 -13.60 0.25 -3.33
CA LEU A 58 -14.21 -0.64 -4.32
C LEU A 58 -14.61 -2.00 -3.72
N GLY A 59 -13.78 -2.55 -2.83
CA GLY A 59 -14.05 -3.79 -2.10
C GLY A 59 -15.10 -3.66 -0.99
N GLY A 60 -15.71 -2.48 -0.81
CA GLY A 60 -16.77 -2.26 0.18
C GLY A 60 -16.28 -2.22 1.64
N GLN A 61 -14.97 -2.11 1.88
CA GLN A 61 -14.36 -2.15 3.21
C GLN A 61 -14.37 -0.77 3.91
N LEU A 62 -14.57 0.32 3.16
CA LEU A 62 -14.75 1.69 3.66
C LEU A 62 -16.19 2.12 3.43
N MET A 63 -17.04 1.89 4.43
CA MET A 63 -18.34 2.56 4.57
C MET A 63 -18.19 3.79 5.45
#